data_AF-A0A2V5P0I7-F1
#
_entry.id   AF-A0A2V5P0I7-F1
#
_cell.length_a   1.000
_cell.length_b   1.000
_cell.length_c   1.000
_cell.angle_alpha   90.00
_cell.angle_beta   90.00
_cell.angle_gamma   90.00
#
_symmetry.space_group_name_H-M   'P 1'
#
loop_
_entity.id
_entity.type
_entity.pdbx_description
1 polymer ?
#
loop_
_entity_poly.entity_id
_entity_poly.type
_entity_poly.pdbx_seq_one_letter_code
_entity_poly.pdbx_strand_id
1 'polypeptide(L)'
;MIGVVSNETERPAVVEFFELFKTPWEFYRTGTHYDVLLCSNSPVPENNATLLLIYGAQRQTFELHRCIKTRSTAERNSVCFRGERMPIYGSCLLFNSPGNEVLIHERTKSAAAVSVASGDQMVVRVGFDLFEELRYLLTRGQPAEFASMSTLDLHISLLRQLIVSCRVPLVEILPTPAEYRFIVCLTHDIDHAGVRYHKCDHTMFGFLYRALIGSVINFCRGRRSLRQVALNWKAAFSLPLVFAALAKDFWNQLDRYLALEKDLASTFFVIPTKGDAGVDSEGRINGKRAARYSLTDIADDLQKLLAANREIAVHGIDAWRDSAKGRDERERIQQVTGASNEIGVRMHWLCFGAQTAMLLEKAGFDYDSTIGYNETIGYRAGTSQVFKHPDVDHLLELPLHIMDTALFYPSYMNLSDERARAA
;
A
#
# COMPACT_ATOMS: atom_id res chain seq x y z
N MET A 1 -4.99 12.64 27.59
CA MET A 1 -5.34 12.95 26.19
C MET A 1 -4.14 13.57 25.48
N ILE A 2 -3.97 13.31 24.18
CA ILE A 2 -2.89 13.87 23.36
C ILE A 2 -3.36 15.18 22.72
N GLY A 3 -2.62 16.26 22.93
CA GLY A 3 -2.78 17.53 22.22
C GLY A 3 -1.76 17.65 21.10
N VAL A 4 -2.17 18.12 19.91
CA VAL A 4 -1.28 18.26 18.74
C VAL A 4 -1.16 19.71 18.30
N VAL A 5 0.08 20.20 18.22
CA VAL A 5 0.44 21.49 17.64
C VAL A 5 1.11 21.22 16.29
N SER A 6 0.44 21.61 15.22
CA SER A 6 0.92 21.49 13.85
C SER A 6 0.58 22.75 13.06
N ASN A 7 1.25 22.95 11.93
CA ASN A 7 0.85 23.98 10.96
C ASN A 7 -0.41 23.54 10.19
N GLU A 8 -1.02 24.47 9.44
CA GLU A 8 -2.24 24.18 8.67
C GLU A 8 -2.03 23.14 7.57
N THR A 9 -0.84 23.13 6.96
CA THR A 9 -0.49 22.21 5.86
C THR A 9 -0.33 20.75 6.32
N GLU A 10 -0.03 20.52 7.59
CA GLU A 10 0.12 19.18 8.18
C GLU A 10 -1.22 18.60 8.66
N ARG A 11 -2.28 19.42 8.79
CA ARG A 11 -3.55 18.98 9.41
C ARG A 11 -4.15 17.72 8.78
N PRO A 12 -4.18 17.54 7.44
CA PRO A 12 -4.70 16.30 6.85
C PRO A 12 -3.89 15.07 7.26
N ALA A 13 -2.54 15.19 7.30
CA ALA A 13 -1.67 14.11 7.75
C ALA A 13 -1.83 13.83 9.24
N VAL A 14 -1.99 14.87 10.07
CA VAL A 14 -2.25 14.70 11.51
C VAL A 14 -3.53 13.89 11.72
N VAL A 15 -4.62 14.28 11.06
CA VAL A 15 -5.91 13.59 11.18
C VAL A 15 -5.75 12.12 10.81
N GLU A 16 -5.17 11.85 9.64
CA GLU A 16 -5.00 10.48 9.15
C GLU A 16 -4.07 9.64 10.03
N PHE A 17 -2.99 10.23 10.54
CA PHE A 17 -2.08 9.53 11.47
C PHE A 17 -2.82 8.99 12.68
N PHE A 18 -3.75 9.78 13.24
CA PHE A 18 -4.50 9.35 14.40
C PHE A 18 -5.72 8.47 14.07
N GLU A 19 -6.22 8.48 12.83
CA GLU A 19 -7.13 7.43 12.33
C GLU A 19 -6.43 6.06 12.23
N LEU A 20 -5.13 6.05 11.95
CA LEU A 20 -4.29 4.85 11.91
C LEU A 20 -3.78 4.43 13.29
N PHE A 21 -3.47 5.39 14.16
CA PHE A 21 -3.07 5.13 15.55
C PHE A 21 -4.27 4.79 16.44
N LYS A 22 -5.48 5.22 16.08
CA LYS A 22 -6.75 4.88 16.77
C LYS A 22 -6.71 5.17 18.27
N THR A 23 -6.19 6.34 18.65
CA THR A 23 -6.11 6.81 20.03
C THR A 23 -6.76 8.19 20.20
N PRO A 24 -7.37 8.52 21.36
CA PRO A 24 -7.97 9.83 21.59
C PRO A 24 -6.96 11.00 21.52
N TRP A 25 -7.24 11.97 20.65
CA TRP A 25 -6.40 13.14 20.43
C TRP A 25 -7.26 14.35 20.06
N GLU A 26 -6.67 15.54 20.11
CA GLU A 26 -7.24 16.74 19.51
C GLU A 26 -6.16 17.75 19.12
N PHE A 27 -6.50 18.69 18.24
CA PHE A 27 -5.65 19.87 18.04
C PHE A 27 -5.58 20.69 19.33
N TYR A 28 -4.38 21.19 19.64
CA TYR A 28 -4.09 21.94 20.84
C TYR A 28 -5.01 23.17 21.00
N ARG A 29 -5.49 23.37 22.22
CA ARG A 29 -6.28 24.54 22.64
C ARG A 29 -5.62 25.23 23.83
N THR A 30 -5.46 26.54 23.73
CA THR A 30 -4.89 27.37 24.80
C THR A 30 -5.68 27.19 26.11
N GLY A 31 -4.97 26.98 27.22
CA GLY A 31 -5.57 26.82 28.55
C GLY A 31 -6.10 25.42 28.87
N THR A 32 -5.97 24.46 27.94
CA THR A 32 -6.35 23.06 28.16
C THR A 32 -5.15 22.25 28.67
N HIS A 33 -5.37 21.37 29.64
CA HIS A 33 -4.35 20.44 30.13
C HIS A 33 -4.29 19.18 29.27
N TYR A 34 -3.08 18.80 28.85
CA TYR A 34 -2.81 17.60 28.06
C TYR A 34 -1.78 16.73 28.79
N ASP A 35 -1.96 15.41 28.79
CA ASP A 35 -0.93 14.52 29.37
C ASP A 35 0.29 14.42 28.43
N VAL A 36 0.03 14.45 27.12
CA VAL A 36 1.03 14.47 26.06
C VAL A 36 0.76 15.64 25.14
N LEU A 37 1.76 16.48 24.92
CA LEU A 37 1.74 17.52 23.90
C LEU A 37 2.72 17.15 22.78
N LEU A 38 2.23 16.99 21.55
CA LEU A 38 3.02 16.70 20.37
C LEU A 38 3.11 17.93 19.48
N CYS A 39 4.32 18.44 19.27
CA CYS A 39 4.60 19.60 18.44
C CYS A 39 5.41 19.16 17.21
N SER A 40 4.93 19.46 16.01
CA SER A 40 5.67 19.24 14.75
C SER A 40 5.84 20.56 14.02
N ASN A 41 7.10 20.89 13.66
CA ASN A 41 7.47 22.10 12.89
C ASN A 41 6.80 23.42 13.34
N SER A 42 6.43 23.51 14.61
CA SER A 42 5.65 24.60 15.17
C SER A 42 6.28 25.07 16.49
N PRO A 43 6.18 26.37 16.84
CA PRO A 43 6.63 26.85 18.13
C PRO A 43 5.92 26.10 19.26
N VAL A 44 6.69 25.67 20.26
CA VAL A 44 6.14 25.04 21.45
C VAL A 44 5.40 26.09 22.28
N PRO A 45 4.08 25.94 22.51
CA PRO A 45 3.34 26.87 23.36
C PRO A 45 3.69 26.65 24.84
N GLU A 46 3.37 27.64 25.68
CA GLU A 46 3.36 27.44 27.13
C GLU A 46 2.40 26.31 27.48
N ASN A 47 2.87 25.33 28.25
CA ASN A 47 2.12 24.12 28.56
C ASN A 47 2.59 23.51 29.88
N ASN A 48 1.74 22.64 30.42
CA ASN A 48 1.97 21.88 31.65
C ASN A 48 1.86 20.37 31.41
N ALA A 49 2.15 19.92 30.18
CA ALA A 49 2.01 18.52 29.83
C ALA A 49 3.03 17.64 30.57
N THR A 50 2.65 16.41 30.91
CA THR A 50 3.59 15.45 31.54
C THR A 50 4.70 15.08 30.56
N LEU A 51 4.34 14.86 29.29
CA LEU A 51 5.26 14.55 28.21
C LEU A 51 5.12 15.58 27.07
N LEU A 52 6.24 16.21 26.71
CA LEU A 52 6.34 17.08 25.54
C LEU A 52 7.18 16.37 24.46
N LEU A 53 6.59 16.14 23.30
CA LEU A 53 7.24 15.55 22.12
C LEU A 53 7.45 16.64 21.08
N ILE A 54 8.70 16.88 20.70
CA ILE A 54 9.06 17.90 19.71
C ILE A 54 9.66 17.20 18.49
N TYR A 55 8.88 17.13 17.41
CA TYR A 55 9.30 16.63 16.10
C TYR A 55 9.77 17.79 15.21
N GLY A 56 10.71 17.48 14.33
CA GLY A 56 11.20 18.41 13.32
C GLY A 56 12.67 18.18 12.96
N ALA A 57 13.00 18.45 11.70
CA ALA A 57 14.36 18.29 11.16
C ALA A 57 15.24 19.54 11.26
N GLN A 58 14.69 20.64 11.77
CA GLN A 58 15.38 21.91 11.89
C GLN A 58 15.72 22.22 13.35
N ARG A 59 16.73 23.07 13.53
CA ARG A 59 17.13 23.56 14.85
C ARG A 59 16.07 24.52 15.38
N GLN A 60 15.65 24.33 16.61
CA GLN A 60 14.65 25.14 17.29
C GLN A 60 15.25 25.86 18.50
N THR A 61 14.40 26.67 19.14
CA THR A 61 14.71 27.38 20.38
C THR A 61 15.14 26.42 21.51
N PHE A 62 14.61 25.20 21.52
CA PHE A 62 14.94 24.15 22.50
C PHE A 62 16.44 23.83 22.55
N GLU A 63 17.09 23.63 21.40
CA GLU A 63 18.51 23.27 21.34
C GLU A 63 19.42 24.45 21.69
N LEU A 64 19.00 25.67 21.33
CA LEU A 64 19.75 26.90 21.61
C LEU A 64 19.89 27.14 23.11
N HIS A 65 18.80 27.02 23.86
CA HIS A 65 18.79 27.26 25.32
C HIS A 65 19.60 26.22 26.10
N ARG A 66 19.70 24.99 25.57
CA ARG A 66 20.39 23.88 26.25
C ARG A 66 21.79 23.60 25.70
N CYS A 67 22.31 24.46 24.81
CA CYS A 67 23.62 24.30 24.17
C CYS A 67 23.81 22.92 23.49
N ILE A 68 22.72 22.30 23.00
CA ILE A 68 22.79 21.01 22.33
C ILE A 68 23.42 21.21 20.96
N LYS A 69 24.52 20.49 20.71
CA LYS A 69 25.19 20.47 19.41
C LYS A 69 24.40 19.58 18.46
N THR A 70 24.07 20.12 17.29
CA THR A 70 23.27 19.43 16.28
C THR A 70 23.98 19.34 14.94
N ARG A 71 23.68 18.31 14.16
CA ARG A 71 24.16 18.14 12.78
C ARG A 71 23.00 17.69 11.89
N SER A 72 22.73 18.42 10.82
CA SER A 72 21.71 18.01 9.84
C SER A 72 22.26 16.97 8.86
N THR A 73 21.37 16.09 8.39
CA THR A 73 21.61 15.05 7.39
C THR A 73 20.44 15.00 6.41
N ALA A 74 20.74 15.05 5.11
CA ALA A 74 19.74 15.29 4.08
C ALA A 74 19.37 14.06 3.23
N GLU A 75 20.13 12.96 3.29
CA GLU A 75 19.93 11.83 2.36
C GLU A 75 20.12 10.46 3.00
N ARG A 76 19.20 9.54 2.67
CA ARG A 76 19.16 8.12 3.09
C ARG A 76 19.28 7.97 4.60
N ASN A 77 18.37 8.62 5.30
CA ASN A 77 18.32 8.58 6.74
C ASN A 77 17.65 7.27 7.20
N SER A 78 18.21 6.67 8.24
CA SER A 78 17.62 5.49 8.87
C SER A 78 17.99 5.51 10.35
N VAL A 79 17.04 5.18 11.20
CA VAL A 79 17.23 5.08 12.64
C VAL A 79 17.05 3.64 13.09
N CYS A 80 17.67 3.27 14.20
CA CYS A 80 17.47 1.99 14.85
C CYS A 80 16.39 2.15 15.92
N PHE A 81 15.30 1.40 15.77
CA PHE A 81 14.21 1.33 16.73
C PHE A 81 13.97 -0.15 17.08
N ARG A 82 14.10 -0.50 18.36
CA ARG A 82 13.99 -1.89 18.87
C ARG A 82 14.92 -2.91 18.19
N GLY A 83 16.10 -2.47 17.75
CA GLY A 83 17.05 -3.32 17.02
C GLY A 83 16.71 -3.49 15.54
N GLU A 84 15.60 -2.93 15.07
CA GLU A 84 15.21 -2.91 13.67
C GLU A 84 15.54 -1.58 13.02
N ARG A 85 15.72 -1.61 11.70
CA ARG A 85 15.98 -0.43 10.88
C ARG A 85 14.65 0.22 10.53
N MET A 86 14.52 1.53 10.76
CA MET A 86 13.37 2.34 10.37
C MET A 86 13.85 3.46 9.43
N PRO A 87 13.46 3.46 8.14
CA PRO A 87 13.85 4.51 7.21
C PRO A 87 13.19 5.84 7.56
N ILE A 88 13.89 6.93 7.25
CA ILE A 88 13.41 8.31 7.36
C ILE A 88 13.60 8.95 5.99
N TYR A 89 12.50 9.39 5.37
CA TYR A 89 12.45 9.89 4.00
C TYR A 89 12.75 11.39 3.90
N GLY A 90 12.42 12.14 4.94
CA GLY A 90 12.74 13.54 5.10
C GLY A 90 14.14 13.79 5.65
N SER A 91 14.38 15.04 6.01
CA SER A 91 15.62 15.45 6.66
C SER A 91 15.71 14.93 8.10
N CYS A 92 16.92 14.70 8.59
CA CYS A 92 17.15 14.26 9.96
C CYS A 92 18.23 15.11 10.66
N LEU A 93 17.86 15.66 11.81
CA LEU A 93 18.71 16.40 12.74
C LEU A 93 19.28 15.44 13.78
N LEU A 94 20.59 15.31 13.81
CA LEU A 94 21.30 14.48 14.76
C LEU A 94 21.79 15.31 15.94
N PHE A 95 21.76 14.72 17.13
CA PHE A 95 22.18 15.35 18.38
C PHE A 95 23.50 14.73 18.85
N ASN A 96 24.43 15.60 19.24
CA ASN A 96 25.67 15.22 19.89
C ASN A 96 25.48 15.46 21.40
N SER A 97 24.83 14.54 22.09
CA SER A 97 24.67 14.57 23.54
C SER A 97 25.11 13.23 24.12
N PRO A 98 26.04 13.20 25.09
CA PRO A 98 26.36 11.98 25.81
C PRO A 98 25.21 11.66 26.78
N GLY A 99 24.46 10.58 26.51
CA GLY A 99 23.40 10.07 27.36
C GLY A 99 22.00 10.57 27.00
N ASN A 100 20.99 9.81 27.43
CA ASN A 100 19.56 10.02 27.13
C ASN A 100 19.20 9.87 25.64
N GLU A 101 19.93 9.05 24.89
CA GLU A 101 19.53 8.69 23.52
C GLU A 101 18.27 7.84 23.55
N VAL A 102 17.28 8.25 22.75
CA VAL A 102 16.02 7.52 22.57
C VAL A 102 16.04 6.74 21.26
N LEU A 103 16.61 7.36 20.22
CA LEU A 103 16.80 6.76 18.90
C LEU A 103 18.22 7.04 18.43
N ILE A 104 18.79 6.06 17.74
CA ILE A 104 20.16 6.14 17.22
C ILE A 104 20.09 6.11 15.70
N HIS A 105 20.78 7.04 15.05
CA HIS A 105 20.94 7.02 13.61
C HIS A 105 21.86 5.88 13.18
N GLU A 106 21.40 5.06 12.24
CA GLU A 106 22.00 3.77 11.90
C GLU A 106 23.47 3.91 11.47
N ARG A 107 23.76 4.88 10.60
CA ARG A 107 25.10 5.03 9.98
C ARG A 107 26.09 5.76 10.89
N THR A 108 25.66 6.88 11.48
CA THR A 108 26.57 7.76 12.24
C THR A 108 26.68 7.36 13.71
N LYS A 109 25.76 6.51 14.18
CA LYS A 109 25.61 6.13 15.60
C LYS A 109 25.35 7.33 16.53
N SER A 110 24.98 8.48 15.97
CA SER A 110 24.58 9.67 16.72
C SER A 110 23.13 9.57 17.14
N ALA A 111 22.71 10.30 18.18
CA ALA A 111 21.32 10.34 18.58
C ALA A 111 20.47 11.01 17.49
N ALA A 112 19.39 10.35 17.08
CA ALA A 112 18.31 10.92 16.25
C ALA A 112 17.12 11.38 17.10
N ALA A 113 17.07 10.99 18.38
CA ALA A 113 16.16 11.55 19.36
C ALA A 113 16.83 11.54 20.74
N VAL A 114 16.56 12.58 21.53
CA VAL A 114 17.09 12.75 22.89
C VAL A 114 15.98 13.11 23.86
N SER A 115 16.07 12.59 25.09
CA SER A 115 15.15 12.93 26.18
C SER A 115 15.83 13.83 27.21
N VAL A 116 15.13 14.86 27.69
CA VAL A 116 15.64 15.77 28.73
C VAL A 116 14.55 16.12 29.73
N ALA A 117 14.80 15.82 31.01
CA ALA A 117 13.90 16.22 32.09
C ALA A 117 13.92 17.75 32.27
N SER A 118 12.76 18.33 32.54
CA SER A 118 12.56 19.77 32.71
C SER A 118 11.56 20.02 33.83
N GLY A 119 12.05 20.02 35.09
CA GLY A 119 11.16 19.99 36.25
C GLY A 119 10.37 18.69 36.27
N ASP A 120 9.05 18.79 36.41
CA ASP A 120 8.12 17.65 36.40
C ASP A 120 7.74 17.18 34.98
N GLN A 121 8.18 17.90 33.94
CA GLN A 121 7.91 17.56 32.55
C GLN A 121 9.06 16.76 31.92
N MET A 122 8.71 15.70 31.20
CA MET A 122 9.64 14.97 30.33
C MET A 122 9.57 15.56 28.91
N VAL A 123 10.70 16.01 28.35
CA VAL A 123 10.77 16.49 26.97
C VAL A 123 11.54 15.49 26.10
N VAL A 124 10.97 15.06 24.98
CA VAL A 124 11.68 14.28 23.96
C VAL A 124 11.76 15.08 22.68
N ARG A 125 12.98 15.28 22.18
CA ARG A 125 13.25 15.94 20.91
C ARG A 125 13.61 14.90 19.86
N VAL A 126 12.82 14.80 18.79
CA VAL A 126 12.98 13.83 17.70
C VAL A 126 13.38 14.55 16.41
N GLY A 127 14.54 14.19 15.87
CA GLY A 127 15.22 14.94 14.81
C GLY A 127 14.61 14.88 13.42
N PHE A 128 13.43 14.32 13.24
CA PHE A 128 12.72 14.29 11.94
C PHE A 128 11.27 14.72 12.16
N ASP A 129 10.56 15.07 11.10
CA ASP A 129 9.17 15.49 11.17
C ASP A 129 8.22 14.31 10.95
N LEU A 130 7.37 14.00 11.94
CA LEU A 130 6.48 12.83 11.88
C LEU A 130 5.46 12.93 10.73
N PHE A 131 4.91 14.11 10.48
CA PHE A 131 3.82 14.30 9.52
C PHE A 131 4.35 14.46 8.08
N GLU A 132 5.59 14.93 7.91
CA GLU A 132 6.32 14.84 6.64
C GLU A 132 6.57 13.39 6.26
N GLU A 133 7.03 12.55 7.20
CA GLU A 133 7.21 11.11 6.97
C GLU A 133 5.90 10.42 6.58
N LEU A 134 4.82 10.69 7.32
CA LEU A 134 3.50 10.15 6.99
C LEU A 134 3.05 10.58 5.59
N ARG A 135 3.17 11.87 5.28
CA ARG A 135 2.76 12.39 3.97
C ARG A 135 3.57 11.73 2.85
N TYR A 136 4.88 11.51 3.04
CA TYR A 136 5.68 10.78 2.06
C TYR A 136 5.13 9.35 1.85
N LEU A 137 4.90 8.62 2.94
CA LEU A 137 4.43 7.23 2.90
C LEU A 137 3.05 7.09 2.25
N LEU A 138 2.10 7.96 2.58
CA LEU A 138 0.72 7.87 2.09
C LEU A 138 0.53 8.44 0.67
N THR A 139 1.42 9.31 0.19
CA THR A 139 1.28 9.95 -1.14
C THR A 139 2.22 9.39 -2.20
N ARG A 140 3.42 8.95 -1.82
CA ARG A 140 4.43 8.40 -2.74
C ARG A 140 4.65 6.92 -2.53
N GLY A 141 4.60 6.50 -1.27
CA GLY A 141 5.00 5.18 -0.84
C GLY A 141 6.52 5.03 -0.75
N GLN A 142 6.93 4.06 0.05
CA GLN A 142 8.34 3.72 0.22
C GLN A 142 8.89 2.92 -0.96
N PRO A 143 10.20 3.02 -1.26
CA PRO A 143 10.82 2.22 -2.32
C PRO A 143 10.83 0.73 -1.96
N ALA A 144 10.92 -0.13 -2.98
CA ALA A 144 10.88 -1.59 -2.85
C ALA A 144 11.96 -2.16 -1.90
N GLU A 145 13.09 -1.46 -1.72
CA GLU A 145 14.14 -1.85 -0.76
C GLU A 145 13.67 -1.91 0.69
N PHE A 146 12.58 -1.19 1.03
CA PHE A 146 11.97 -1.19 2.36
C PHE A 146 10.66 -1.95 2.41
N ALA A 147 10.25 -2.64 1.34
CA ALA A 147 8.92 -3.24 1.22
C ALA A 147 8.51 -4.12 2.41
N SER A 148 9.44 -4.86 3.03
CA SER A 148 9.15 -5.71 4.19
C SER A 148 8.90 -4.94 5.50
N MET A 149 9.15 -3.64 5.54
CA MET A 149 9.01 -2.80 6.73
C MET A 149 7.70 -2.05 6.70
N SER A 150 6.87 -2.19 7.73
CA SER A 150 5.71 -1.32 7.93
C SER A 150 6.15 0.00 8.60
N THR A 151 6.87 0.84 7.85
CA THR A 151 7.50 2.06 8.38
C THR A 151 6.52 3.00 9.10
N LEU A 152 5.30 3.16 8.60
CA LEU A 152 4.26 3.96 9.24
C LEU A 152 3.86 3.35 10.60
N ASP A 153 3.64 2.03 10.63
CA ASP A 153 3.32 1.32 11.87
C ASP A 153 4.50 1.36 12.87
N LEU A 154 5.74 1.45 12.38
CA LEU A 154 6.93 1.68 13.22
C LEU A 154 6.93 3.10 13.82
N HIS A 155 6.53 4.13 13.07
CA HIS A 155 6.35 5.48 13.61
C HIS A 155 5.27 5.52 14.70
N ILE A 156 4.13 4.86 14.48
CA ILE A 156 3.09 4.70 15.49
C ILE A 156 3.65 3.97 16.73
N SER A 157 4.40 2.89 16.52
CA SER A 157 5.00 2.10 17.59
C SER A 157 6.05 2.87 18.39
N LEU A 158 6.82 3.73 17.73
CA LEU A 158 7.73 4.66 18.37
C LEU A 158 6.98 5.64 19.26
N LEU A 159 5.96 6.32 18.74
CA LEU A 159 5.17 7.27 19.52
C LEU A 159 4.53 6.59 20.74
N ARG A 160 3.91 5.42 20.54
CA ARG A 160 3.36 4.59 21.61
C ARG A 160 4.40 4.29 22.69
N GLN A 161 5.61 3.88 22.29
CA GLN A 161 6.69 3.60 23.24
C GLN A 161 7.13 4.84 24.01
N LEU A 162 7.19 6.00 23.38
CA LEU A 162 7.58 7.25 24.03
C LEU A 162 6.58 7.69 25.09
N ILE A 163 5.29 7.52 24.80
CA ILE A 163 4.21 7.84 25.74
C ILE A 163 4.25 6.89 26.95
N VAL A 164 4.30 5.58 26.69
CA VAL A 164 4.24 4.56 27.75
C VAL A 164 5.51 4.55 28.61
N SER A 165 6.69 4.81 28.04
CA SER A 165 7.94 4.88 28.82
C SER A 165 7.93 6.02 29.84
N CYS A 166 7.15 7.07 29.58
CA CYS A 166 6.92 8.19 30.50
C CYS A 166 5.76 7.95 31.48
N ARG A 167 5.24 6.72 31.54
CA ARG A 167 4.12 6.30 32.41
C ARG A 167 2.81 7.07 32.16
N VAL A 168 2.65 7.66 30.98
CA VAL A 168 1.38 8.24 30.58
C VAL A 168 0.46 7.13 30.07
N PRO A 169 -0.77 6.97 30.62
CA PRO A 169 -1.71 5.97 30.14
C PRO A 169 -2.17 6.28 28.71
N LEU A 170 -2.26 5.26 27.88
CA LEU A 170 -2.71 5.35 26.50
C LEU A 170 -3.89 4.41 26.28
N VAL A 171 -4.94 4.91 25.63
CA VAL A 171 -6.09 4.11 25.19
C VAL A 171 -6.00 3.97 23.68
N GLU A 172 -6.10 2.75 23.18
CA GLU A 172 -6.02 2.44 21.76
C GLU A 172 -7.14 1.47 21.37
N ILE A 173 -7.73 1.69 20.20
CA ILE A 173 -8.62 0.74 19.55
C ILE A 173 -7.80 -0.02 18.51
N LEU A 174 -7.75 -1.35 18.61
CA LEU A 174 -6.99 -2.14 17.64
C LEU A 174 -7.56 -1.96 16.22
N PRO A 175 -6.72 -1.87 15.18
CA PRO A 175 -7.16 -1.73 13.79
C PRO A 175 -7.63 -3.07 13.20
N THR A 176 -8.31 -3.86 14.01
CA THR A 176 -8.84 -5.17 13.64
C THR A 176 -10.25 -5.33 14.21
N PRO A 177 -11.13 -6.09 13.55
CA PRO A 177 -12.44 -6.39 14.09
C PRO A 177 -12.31 -7.11 15.43
N ALA A 178 -13.30 -6.92 16.31
CA ALA A 178 -13.35 -7.64 17.58
C ALA A 178 -13.25 -9.14 17.33
N GLU A 179 -12.46 -9.85 18.15
CA GLU A 179 -12.22 -11.30 18.05
C GLU A 179 -11.32 -11.77 16.89
N TYR A 180 -10.91 -10.87 15.98
CA TYR A 180 -10.02 -11.19 14.87
C TYR A 180 -8.64 -10.56 15.02
N ARG A 181 -7.62 -11.25 14.50
CA ARG A 181 -6.21 -10.79 14.56
C ARG A 181 -5.78 -9.97 13.35
N PHE A 182 -6.51 -10.07 12.24
CA PHE A 182 -6.23 -9.38 10.98
C PHE A 182 -7.45 -9.48 10.05
N ILE A 183 -7.45 -8.67 8.99
CA ILE A 183 -8.39 -8.73 7.87
C ILE A 183 -7.60 -9.16 6.63
N VAL A 184 -8.22 -9.94 5.74
CA VAL A 184 -7.67 -10.25 4.41
C VAL A 184 -8.72 -9.93 3.36
N CYS A 185 -8.33 -9.14 2.37
CA CYS A 185 -9.13 -8.89 1.18
C CYS A 185 -8.62 -9.79 0.04
N LEU A 186 -9.43 -10.77 -0.38
CA LEU A 186 -9.11 -11.60 -1.54
C LEU A 186 -9.57 -10.87 -2.81
N THR A 187 -8.64 -10.63 -3.73
CA THR A 187 -8.94 -9.88 -4.96
C THR A 187 -8.37 -10.60 -6.18
N HIS A 188 -9.03 -10.46 -7.33
CA HIS A 188 -8.63 -11.05 -8.60
C HIS A 188 -8.63 -9.99 -9.71
N ASP A 189 -7.51 -9.83 -10.39
CA ASP A 189 -7.43 -8.95 -11.55
C ASP A 189 -7.75 -9.78 -12.81
N ILE A 190 -8.79 -9.41 -13.55
CA ILE A 190 -9.18 -10.08 -14.80
C ILE A 190 -8.41 -9.44 -15.97
N ASP A 191 -7.11 -9.69 -16.07
CA ASP A 191 -6.30 -9.22 -17.22
C ASP A 191 -6.55 -10.05 -18.48
N HIS A 192 -6.72 -11.36 -18.26
CA HIS A 192 -6.86 -12.37 -19.30
C HIS A 192 -8.03 -13.31 -18.96
N ALA A 193 -9.23 -13.00 -19.45
CA ALA A 193 -10.42 -13.80 -19.19
C ALA A 193 -10.40 -15.21 -19.82
N GLY A 194 -9.57 -15.43 -20.84
CA GLY A 194 -9.47 -16.72 -21.51
C GLY A 194 -8.43 -16.72 -22.62
N VAL A 195 -7.83 -17.87 -22.89
CA VAL A 195 -6.83 -17.98 -23.97
C VAL A 195 -7.47 -17.75 -25.34
N ARG A 196 -8.78 -18.03 -25.50
CA ARG A 196 -9.52 -17.85 -26.76
C ARG A 196 -9.46 -16.43 -27.35
N TYR A 197 -9.22 -15.42 -26.50
CA TYR A 197 -9.12 -14.02 -26.90
C TYR A 197 -7.73 -13.65 -27.44
N HIS A 198 -6.73 -14.52 -27.26
CA HIS A 198 -5.35 -14.31 -27.66
C HIS A 198 -5.02 -15.13 -28.91
N LYS A 199 -5.08 -14.49 -30.09
CA LYS A 199 -4.81 -15.14 -31.39
C LYS A 199 -3.49 -14.64 -31.97
N CYS A 200 -2.47 -15.50 -31.98
CA CYS A 200 -1.15 -15.19 -32.53
C CYS A 200 -0.51 -13.91 -31.95
N ASP A 201 -0.71 -13.67 -30.66
CA ASP A 201 -0.14 -12.52 -29.96
C ASP A 201 0.98 -12.93 -28.97
N HIS A 202 1.62 -11.91 -28.40
CA HIS A 202 2.71 -12.09 -27.44
C HIS A 202 2.30 -12.93 -26.22
N THR A 203 1.06 -12.79 -25.74
CA THR A 203 0.58 -13.51 -24.55
C THR A 203 0.42 -15.00 -24.85
N MET A 204 -0.17 -15.35 -26.00
CA MET A 204 -0.30 -16.72 -26.48
C MET A 204 1.07 -17.38 -26.69
N PHE A 205 1.99 -16.72 -27.42
CA PHE A 205 3.32 -17.27 -27.66
C PHE A 205 4.14 -17.37 -26.37
N GLY A 206 4.04 -16.38 -25.48
CA GLY A 206 4.65 -16.42 -24.16
C GLY A 206 4.15 -17.60 -23.31
N PHE A 207 2.85 -17.90 -23.37
CA PHE A 207 2.30 -19.10 -22.75
C PHE A 207 2.86 -20.39 -23.37
N LEU A 208 2.87 -20.52 -24.70
CA LEU A 208 3.41 -21.72 -25.36
C LEU A 208 4.87 -21.96 -24.97
N TYR A 209 5.69 -20.89 -24.95
CA TYR A 209 7.07 -20.97 -24.50
C TYR A 209 7.17 -21.45 -23.04
N ARG A 210 6.42 -20.84 -22.12
CA ARG A 210 6.43 -21.23 -20.69
C ARG A 210 5.89 -22.64 -20.47
N ALA A 211 4.87 -23.05 -21.22
CA ALA A 211 4.24 -24.35 -21.11
C ALA A 211 5.14 -25.47 -21.64
N LEU A 212 5.72 -25.30 -22.83
CA LEU A 212 6.52 -26.32 -23.51
C LEU A 212 7.96 -26.36 -22.99
N ILE A 213 8.68 -25.22 -23.05
CA ILE A 213 10.11 -25.12 -22.73
C ILE A 213 10.30 -24.79 -21.25
N GLY A 214 9.60 -23.77 -20.75
CA GLY A 214 9.72 -23.31 -19.36
C GLY A 214 9.37 -24.39 -18.32
N SER A 215 8.39 -25.25 -18.62
CA SER A 215 8.05 -26.38 -17.74
C SER A 215 9.17 -27.39 -17.60
N VAL A 216 9.90 -27.69 -18.69
CA VAL A 216 11.05 -28.61 -18.65
C VAL A 216 12.19 -27.99 -17.87
N ILE A 217 12.49 -26.71 -18.11
CA ILE A 217 13.52 -25.97 -17.34
C ILE A 217 13.19 -26.02 -15.84
N ASN A 218 11.94 -25.74 -15.46
CA ASN A 218 11.53 -25.75 -14.06
C ASN A 218 11.48 -27.15 -13.44
N PHE A 219 11.18 -28.19 -14.22
CA PHE A 219 11.33 -29.58 -13.78
C PHE A 219 12.78 -29.91 -13.46
N CYS A 220 13.71 -29.59 -14.37
CA CYS A 220 15.15 -29.78 -14.14
C CYS A 220 15.68 -28.98 -12.93
N ARG A 221 15.06 -27.85 -12.61
CA ARG A 221 15.36 -27.03 -11.43
C ARG A 221 14.69 -27.52 -10.13
N GLY A 222 13.96 -28.64 -10.16
CA GLY A 222 13.24 -29.17 -9.00
C GLY A 222 12.03 -28.31 -8.56
N ARG A 223 11.60 -27.36 -9.40
CA ARG A 223 10.48 -26.44 -9.08
C ARG A 223 9.13 -26.96 -9.55
N ARG A 224 9.10 -28.04 -10.34
CA ARG A 224 7.87 -28.67 -10.86
C ARG A 224 8.02 -30.19 -10.87
N SER A 225 6.89 -30.87 -10.76
CA SER A 225 6.75 -32.32 -10.95
C SER A 225 6.52 -32.69 -12.42
N LEU A 226 6.83 -33.94 -12.80
CA LEU A 226 6.50 -34.48 -14.14
C LEU A 226 5.01 -34.35 -14.47
N ARG A 227 4.13 -34.51 -13.47
CA ARG A 227 2.69 -34.33 -13.63
C ARG A 227 2.34 -32.91 -14.07
N GLN A 228 2.95 -31.89 -13.47
CA GLN A 228 2.73 -30.49 -13.86
C GLN A 228 3.26 -30.20 -15.27
N VAL A 229 4.39 -30.80 -15.67
CA VAL A 229 4.89 -30.70 -17.05
C VAL A 229 3.86 -31.28 -18.03
N ALA A 230 3.37 -32.50 -17.78
CA ALA A 230 2.39 -33.15 -18.62
C ALA A 230 1.08 -32.35 -18.72
N LEU A 231 0.61 -31.75 -17.62
CA LEU A 231 -0.57 -30.89 -17.62
C LEU A 231 -0.37 -29.63 -18.48
N ASN A 232 0.79 -28.98 -18.39
CA ASN A 232 1.09 -27.79 -19.20
C ASN A 232 1.21 -28.12 -20.69
N TRP A 233 1.82 -29.26 -21.02
CA TRP A 233 1.89 -29.74 -22.40
C TRP A 233 0.50 -30.08 -22.94
N LYS A 234 -0.34 -30.78 -22.15
CA LYS A 234 -1.73 -31.03 -22.51
C LYS A 234 -2.47 -29.72 -22.81
N ALA A 235 -2.31 -28.70 -21.97
CA ALA A 235 -2.89 -27.38 -22.20
C ALA A 235 -2.40 -26.77 -23.54
N ALA A 236 -1.08 -26.75 -23.76
CA ALA A 236 -0.49 -26.24 -25.00
C ALA A 236 -1.00 -26.96 -26.26
N PHE A 237 -1.05 -28.30 -26.25
CA PHE A 237 -1.53 -29.09 -27.38
C PHE A 237 -3.04 -29.03 -27.57
N SER A 238 -3.82 -28.73 -26.52
CA SER A 238 -5.26 -28.53 -26.61
C SER A 238 -5.68 -27.16 -27.16
N LEU A 239 -4.73 -26.24 -27.33
CA LEU A 239 -5.00 -24.85 -27.73
C LEU A 239 -5.80 -24.73 -29.05
N PRO A 240 -5.53 -25.51 -30.12
CA PRO A 240 -6.36 -25.48 -31.33
C PRO A 240 -7.81 -25.90 -31.07
N LEU A 241 -8.04 -26.85 -30.16
CA LEU A 241 -9.38 -27.29 -29.78
C LEU A 241 -10.13 -26.21 -29.01
N VAL A 242 -9.43 -25.44 -28.15
CA VAL A 242 -10.02 -24.28 -27.46
C VAL A 242 -10.42 -23.20 -28.46
N PHE A 243 -9.56 -22.89 -29.44
CA PHE A 243 -9.89 -21.92 -30.49
C PHE A 243 -11.03 -22.37 -31.41
N ALA A 244 -11.17 -23.68 -31.63
CA ALA A 244 -12.30 -24.27 -32.35
C ALA A 244 -13.57 -24.43 -31.49
N ALA A 245 -13.54 -23.99 -30.22
CA ALA A 245 -14.62 -24.18 -29.24
C ALA A 245 -15.00 -25.67 -29.00
N LEU A 246 -14.08 -26.59 -29.27
CA LEU A 246 -14.22 -28.03 -29.06
C LEU A 246 -13.71 -28.49 -27.68
N ALA A 247 -13.03 -27.61 -26.93
CA ALA A 247 -12.54 -27.87 -25.58
C ALA A 247 -12.80 -26.66 -24.66
N LYS A 248 -12.96 -26.90 -23.35
CA LYS A 248 -13.06 -25.84 -22.34
C LYS A 248 -11.78 -25.00 -22.37
N ASP A 249 -11.93 -23.68 -22.30
CA ASP A 249 -10.81 -22.76 -22.17
C ASP A 249 -10.16 -22.96 -20.80
N PHE A 250 -8.93 -23.45 -20.81
CA PHE A 250 -8.21 -23.81 -19.59
C PHE A 250 -7.66 -22.59 -18.84
N TRP A 251 -7.69 -21.38 -19.41
CA TRP A 251 -7.42 -20.15 -18.65
C TRP A 251 -8.66 -19.64 -17.92
N ASN A 252 -9.86 -19.90 -18.45
CA ASN A 252 -11.08 -19.58 -17.72
C ASN A 252 -11.27 -20.57 -16.55
N GLN A 253 -10.87 -20.12 -15.36
CA GLN A 253 -10.93 -20.87 -14.10
C GLN A 253 -11.94 -20.27 -13.12
N LEU A 254 -12.86 -19.41 -13.57
CA LEU A 254 -13.79 -18.70 -12.69
C LEU A 254 -14.58 -19.64 -11.78
N ASP A 255 -15.18 -20.69 -12.35
CA ASP A 255 -15.95 -21.68 -11.58
C ASP A 255 -15.09 -22.34 -10.48
N ARG A 256 -13.78 -22.50 -10.73
CA ARG A 256 -12.84 -23.09 -9.78
C ARG A 256 -12.50 -22.10 -8.66
N TYR A 257 -12.34 -20.81 -8.96
CA TYR A 257 -12.14 -19.78 -7.93
C TYR A 257 -13.33 -19.71 -7.00
N LEU A 258 -14.55 -19.64 -7.54
CA LEU A 258 -15.78 -19.67 -6.75
C LEU A 258 -15.88 -20.93 -5.88
N ALA A 259 -15.55 -22.10 -6.42
CA ALA A 259 -15.56 -23.35 -5.66
C ALA A 259 -14.52 -23.39 -4.52
N LEU A 260 -13.35 -22.76 -4.70
CA LEU A 260 -12.32 -22.67 -3.66
C LEU A 260 -12.69 -21.67 -2.57
N GLU A 261 -13.27 -20.54 -2.96
CA GLU A 261 -13.68 -19.46 -2.06
C GLU A 261 -14.91 -19.81 -1.23
N LYS A 262 -15.82 -20.64 -1.75
CA LYS A 262 -17.08 -21.00 -1.11
C LYS A 262 -17.88 -19.75 -0.75
N ASP A 263 -17.99 -19.41 0.52
CA ASP A 263 -18.76 -18.27 1.02
C ASP A 263 -17.88 -17.06 1.37
N LEU A 264 -16.56 -17.14 1.16
CA LEU A 264 -15.65 -16.02 1.40
C LEU A 264 -15.92 -14.89 0.42
N ALA A 265 -15.94 -13.64 0.91
CA ALA A 265 -16.03 -12.47 0.05
C ALA A 265 -14.77 -12.31 -0.79
N SER A 266 -14.93 -11.89 -2.05
CA SER A 266 -13.84 -11.59 -2.97
C SER A 266 -14.25 -10.51 -3.95
N THR A 267 -13.25 -9.77 -4.43
CA THR A 267 -13.41 -8.66 -5.38
C THR A 267 -12.72 -8.99 -6.69
N PHE A 268 -13.42 -8.83 -7.82
CA PHE A 268 -12.88 -9.01 -9.15
C PHE A 268 -12.71 -7.65 -9.82
N PHE A 269 -11.47 -7.25 -10.10
CA PHE A 269 -11.16 -6.04 -10.86
C PHE A 269 -11.21 -6.36 -12.35
N VAL A 270 -12.09 -5.68 -13.09
CA VAL A 270 -12.38 -5.95 -14.51
C VAL A 270 -11.96 -4.78 -15.39
N ILE A 271 -11.22 -5.06 -16.46
CA ILE A 271 -10.82 -4.02 -17.43
C ILE A 271 -12.05 -3.67 -18.27
N PRO A 272 -12.51 -2.39 -18.26
CA PRO A 272 -13.77 -2.01 -18.88
C PRO A 272 -13.69 -1.91 -20.42
N THR A 273 -12.48 -1.79 -20.97
CA THR A 273 -12.29 -1.43 -22.39
C THR A 273 -11.35 -2.40 -23.10
N LYS A 274 -11.88 -3.09 -24.11
CA LYS A 274 -11.10 -3.98 -24.98
C LYS A 274 -10.13 -3.19 -25.84
N GLY A 275 -8.89 -3.65 -25.93
CA GLY A 275 -7.90 -3.14 -26.87
C GLY A 275 -7.27 -1.80 -26.49
N ASP A 276 -7.76 -1.13 -25.46
CA ASP A 276 -7.17 0.11 -24.94
C ASP A 276 -6.02 -0.23 -24.00
N ALA A 277 -4.80 0.16 -24.37
CA ALA A 277 -3.61 -0.01 -23.56
C ALA A 277 -3.41 1.15 -22.57
N GLY A 278 -4.04 2.30 -22.84
CA GLY A 278 -3.74 3.56 -22.17
C GLY A 278 -2.26 3.90 -22.21
N VAL A 279 -1.83 4.59 -21.15
CA VAL A 279 -0.44 4.99 -20.96
C VAL A 279 0.07 4.47 -19.61
N ASP A 280 1.32 3.98 -19.56
CA ASP A 280 1.97 3.58 -18.31
C ASP A 280 2.49 4.79 -17.50
N SER A 281 3.02 4.53 -16.30
CA SER A 281 3.54 5.56 -15.39
C SER A 281 4.71 6.36 -15.99
N GLU A 282 5.39 5.83 -17.01
CA GLU A 282 6.49 6.48 -17.73
C GLU A 282 6.04 7.22 -18.99
N GLY A 283 4.73 7.29 -19.27
CA GLY A 283 4.20 7.98 -20.43
C GLY A 283 4.23 7.15 -21.72
N ARG A 284 4.50 5.84 -21.64
CA ARG A 284 4.62 4.95 -22.81
C ARG A 284 3.33 4.20 -23.08
N ILE A 285 3.06 3.95 -24.36
CA ILE A 285 1.97 3.07 -24.78
C ILE A 285 2.54 1.66 -24.99
N ASN A 286 2.07 0.70 -24.20
CA ASN A 286 2.47 -0.70 -24.32
C ASN A 286 1.25 -1.57 -24.60
N GLY A 287 1.14 -2.07 -25.84
CA GLY A 287 0.01 -2.90 -26.28
C GLY A 287 -0.19 -4.22 -25.50
N LYS A 288 0.75 -4.60 -24.62
CA LYS A 288 0.59 -5.72 -23.68
C LYS A 288 -0.35 -5.40 -22.51
N ARG A 289 -0.57 -4.11 -22.20
CA ARG A 289 -1.50 -3.64 -21.17
C ARG A 289 -2.96 -3.66 -21.63
N ALA A 290 -3.21 -3.78 -22.93
CA ALA A 290 -4.57 -3.86 -23.44
C ALA A 290 -5.22 -5.21 -23.15
N ALA A 291 -6.42 -5.18 -22.56
CA ALA A 291 -7.28 -6.36 -22.47
C ALA A 291 -7.69 -6.86 -23.87
N ARG A 292 -7.81 -8.18 -24.02
CA ARG A 292 -8.23 -8.81 -25.29
C ARG A 292 -9.70 -9.27 -25.30
N TYR A 293 -10.43 -9.02 -24.22
CA TYR A 293 -11.86 -9.25 -24.08
C TYR A 293 -12.61 -7.93 -23.92
N SER A 294 -13.90 -7.90 -24.26
CA SER A 294 -14.85 -6.85 -23.84
C SER A 294 -15.78 -7.37 -22.74
N LEU A 295 -16.48 -6.47 -22.04
CA LEU A 295 -17.45 -6.87 -21.01
C LEU A 295 -18.54 -7.82 -21.55
N THR A 296 -18.95 -7.62 -22.81
CA THR A 296 -19.89 -8.53 -23.50
C THR A 296 -19.32 -9.92 -23.72
N ASP A 297 -18.01 -10.04 -23.96
CA ASP A 297 -17.33 -11.33 -24.18
C ASP A 297 -17.36 -12.21 -22.91
N ILE A 298 -17.50 -11.60 -21.72
CA ILE A 298 -17.43 -12.25 -20.41
C ILE A 298 -18.72 -12.05 -19.59
N ALA A 299 -19.83 -11.65 -20.23
CA ALA A 299 -21.06 -11.28 -19.53
C ALA A 299 -21.59 -12.41 -18.62
N ASP A 300 -21.59 -13.65 -19.10
CA ASP A 300 -22.04 -14.82 -18.31
C ASP A 300 -21.19 -15.02 -17.05
N ASP A 301 -19.88 -14.79 -17.16
CA ASP A 301 -18.93 -14.91 -16.07
C ASP A 301 -19.16 -13.80 -15.02
N LEU A 302 -19.42 -12.57 -15.47
CA LEU A 302 -19.79 -11.46 -14.59
C LEU A 302 -21.14 -11.71 -13.88
N GLN A 303 -22.13 -12.27 -14.57
CA GLN A 303 -23.42 -12.64 -13.96
C GLN A 303 -23.26 -13.74 -12.90
N LYS A 304 -22.38 -14.72 -13.12
CA LYS A 304 -22.05 -15.73 -12.10
C LYS A 304 -21.41 -15.12 -10.86
N LEU A 305 -20.51 -14.15 -11.04
CA LEU A 305 -19.88 -13.44 -9.92
C LEU A 305 -20.92 -12.69 -9.09
N LEU A 306 -21.82 -11.95 -9.74
CA LEU A 306 -22.92 -11.24 -9.07
C LEU A 306 -23.85 -12.22 -8.34
N ALA A 307 -24.23 -13.33 -8.99
CA ALA A 307 -25.07 -14.36 -8.38
C ALA A 307 -24.40 -15.04 -7.16
N ALA A 308 -23.07 -15.08 -7.12
CA ALA A 308 -22.27 -15.56 -6.01
C ALA A 308 -21.91 -14.47 -4.98
N ASN A 309 -22.53 -13.29 -5.07
CA ASN A 309 -22.31 -12.13 -4.20
C ASN A 309 -20.82 -11.75 -4.13
N ARG A 310 -20.13 -11.74 -5.28
CA ARG A 310 -18.77 -11.22 -5.42
C ARG A 310 -18.81 -9.78 -5.88
N GLU A 311 -17.89 -8.98 -5.36
CA GLU A 311 -17.74 -7.61 -5.81
C GLU A 311 -17.09 -7.58 -7.19
N ILE A 312 -17.56 -6.69 -8.07
CA ILE A 312 -16.96 -6.41 -9.36
C ILE A 312 -16.58 -4.94 -9.37
N ALA A 313 -15.27 -4.68 -9.40
CA ALA A 313 -14.67 -3.34 -9.36
C ALA A 313 -13.94 -3.03 -10.66
N VAL A 314 -13.51 -1.77 -10.83
CA VAL A 314 -12.84 -1.32 -12.06
C VAL A 314 -11.36 -1.69 -12.04
N HIS A 315 -10.89 -2.42 -13.04
CA HIS A 315 -9.46 -2.50 -13.34
C HIS A 315 -9.07 -1.39 -14.32
N GLY A 316 -8.70 -0.23 -13.77
CA GLY A 316 -8.62 1.01 -14.53
C GLY A 316 -7.48 1.04 -15.54
N ILE A 317 -7.67 1.76 -16.65
CA ILE A 317 -6.64 1.95 -17.68
C ILE A 317 -6.03 3.35 -17.56
N ASP A 318 -6.82 4.41 -17.72
CA ASP A 318 -6.33 5.79 -17.69
C ASP A 318 -7.00 6.64 -16.58
N ALA A 319 -7.86 6.04 -15.74
CA ALA A 319 -8.50 6.73 -14.61
C ALA A 319 -7.50 7.46 -13.69
N TRP A 320 -6.29 6.90 -13.51
CA TRP A 320 -5.22 7.46 -12.68
C TRP A 320 -4.68 8.81 -13.13
N ARG A 321 -4.93 9.21 -14.38
CA ARG A 321 -4.40 10.41 -15.03
C ARG A 321 -5.46 11.29 -15.67
N ASP A 322 -6.69 10.80 -15.82
CA ASP A 322 -7.81 11.55 -16.39
C ASP A 322 -9.14 11.16 -15.72
N SER A 323 -9.68 12.07 -14.91
CA SER A 323 -10.95 11.85 -14.20
C SER A 323 -12.16 11.64 -15.12
N ALA A 324 -12.13 12.17 -16.35
CA ALA A 324 -13.22 11.95 -17.30
C ALA A 324 -13.20 10.52 -17.83
N LYS A 325 -12.02 10.02 -18.20
CA LYS A 325 -11.85 8.60 -18.52
C LYS A 325 -12.18 7.71 -17.32
N GLY A 326 -11.80 8.13 -16.12
CA GLY A 326 -12.17 7.42 -14.88
C GLY A 326 -13.68 7.28 -14.70
N ARG A 327 -14.46 8.34 -14.97
CA ARG A 327 -15.93 8.27 -14.97
C ARG A 327 -16.44 7.31 -16.03
N ASP A 328 -15.93 7.37 -17.26
CA ASP A 328 -16.35 6.47 -18.33
C ASP A 328 -16.06 5.00 -17.99
N GLU A 329 -14.87 4.72 -17.42
CA GLU A 329 -14.45 3.39 -16.96
C GLU A 329 -15.37 2.87 -15.85
N ARG A 330 -15.71 3.72 -14.87
CA ARG A 330 -16.64 3.41 -13.77
C ARG A 330 -18.04 3.14 -14.26
N GLU A 331 -18.60 4.02 -15.09
CA GLU A 331 -19.96 3.91 -15.63
C GLU A 331 -20.15 2.63 -16.44
N ARG A 332 -19.13 2.19 -17.20
CA ARG A 332 -19.17 0.92 -17.94
C ARG A 332 -19.32 -0.29 -17.02
N ILE A 333 -18.60 -0.34 -15.90
CA ILE A 333 -18.74 -1.44 -14.94
C ILE A 333 -20.09 -1.34 -14.21
N GLN A 334 -20.52 -0.14 -13.81
CA GLN A 334 -21.84 0.06 -13.18
C GLN A 334 -23.00 -0.41 -14.05
N GLN A 335 -22.95 -0.15 -15.36
CA GLN A 335 -23.96 -0.62 -16.31
C GLN A 335 -24.08 -2.15 -16.34
N VAL A 336 -22.98 -2.87 -16.11
CA VAL A 336 -22.96 -4.33 -16.11
C VAL A 336 -23.37 -4.91 -14.76
N THR A 337 -22.94 -4.28 -13.66
CA THR A 337 -23.22 -4.77 -12.30
C THR A 337 -24.60 -4.37 -11.79
N GLY A 338 -25.19 -3.30 -12.33
CA GLY A 338 -26.39 -2.68 -11.78
C GLY A 338 -26.16 -2.01 -10.42
N ALA A 339 -24.90 -1.90 -9.97
CA ALA A 339 -24.54 -1.29 -8.70
C ALA A 339 -24.81 0.22 -8.77
N SER A 340 -25.67 0.70 -7.88
CA SER A 340 -26.12 2.09 -7.89
C SER A 340 -25.11 3.04 -7.24
N ASN A 341 -24.37 2.61 -6.22
CA ASN A 341 -23.36 3.36 -5.49
C ASN A 341 -22.37 2.35 -4.87
N GLU A 342 -21.11 2.74 -4.62
CA GLU A 342 -20.00 1.90 -4.15
C GLU A 342 -19.27 1.13 -5.27
N ILE A 343 -18.35 1.83 -5.96
CA ILE A 343 -17.43 1.22 -6.93
C ILE A 343 -15.99 1.57 -6.59
N GLY A 344 -15.18 0.55 -6.39
CA GLY A 344 -13.74 0.71 -6.27
C GLY A 344 -12.98 0.60 -7.59
N VAL A 345 -11.69 0.90 -7.49
CA VAL A 345 -10.74 0.80 -8.60
C VAL A 345 -9.41 0.20 -8.15
N ARG A 346 -8.77 -0.53 -9.06
CA ARG A 346 -7.34 -0.83 -9.03
C ARG A 346 -6.78 -0.55 -10.40
N MET A 347 -5.72 0.23 -10.49
CA MET A 347 -5.14 0.58 -11.78
C MET A 347 -4.34 -0.59 -12.36
N HIS A 348 -4.58 -0.92 -13.64
CA HIS A 348 -3.83 -1.98 -14.34
C HIS A 348 -2.34 -1.63 -14.41
N TRP A 349 -1.50 -2.59 -14.01
CA TRP A 349 -0.05 -2.45 -13.75
C TRP A 349 0.32 -1.51 -12.60
N LEU A 350 -0.63 -1.27 -11.69
CA LEU A 350 -0.47 -0.37 -10.55
C LEU A 350 0.01 1.04 -10.98
N CYS A 351 -0.48 1.51 -12.13
CA CYS A 351 -0.15 2.84 -12.65
C CYS A 351 -0.65 3.92 -11.69
N PHE A 352 0.27 4.81 -11.31
CA PHE A 352 0.04 5.80 -10.27
C PHE A 352 0.91 7.04 -10.50
N GLY A 353 0.38 8.20 -10.14
CA GLY A 353 1.11 9.47 -10.11
C GLY A 353 0.64 10.36 -8.95
N ALA A 354 1.31 11.49 -8.76
CA ALA A 354 1.06 12.38 -7.62
C ALA A 354 -0.37 12.93 -7.52
N GLN A 355 -1.14 12.91 -8.60
CA GLN A 355 -2.52 13.40 -8.64
C GLN A 355 -3.57 12.28 -8.69
N THR A 356 -3.14 11.00 -8.68
CA THR A 356 -4.03 9.87 -8.93
C THR A 356 -5.19 9.84 -7.95
N ALA A 357 -4.96 9.95 -6.63
CA ALA A 357 -6.03 9.95 -5.64
C ALA A 357 -7.10 11.04 -5.92
N MET A 358 -6.68 12.28 -6.19
CA MET A 358 -7.61 13.38 -6.52
C MET A 358 -8.40 13.11 -7.81
N LEU A 359 -7.77 12.51 -8.81
CA LEU A 359 -8.40 12.22 -10.10
C LEU A 359 -9.42 11.08 -9.98
N LEU A 360 -9.13 10.07 -9.15
CA LEU A 360 -10.03 8.97 -8.84
C LEU A 360 -11.22 9.43 -7.99
N GLU A 361 -10.99 10.26 -6.96
CA GLU A 361 -12.08 10.86 -6.18
C GLU A 361 -12.99 11.72 -7.07
N LYS A 362 -12.40 12.55 -7.93
CA LYS A 362 -13.15 13.34 -8.92
C LYS A 362 -13.88 12.48 -9.96
N ALA A 363 -13.41 11.26 -10.21
CA ALA A 363 -14.12 10.29 -11.04
C ALA A 363 -15.28 9.61 -10.31
N GLY A 364 -15.39 9.78 -8.98
CA GLY A 364 -16.46 9.23 -8.15
C GLY A 364 -16.22 7.78 -7.74
N PHE A 365 -14.96 7.39 -7.54
CA PHE A 365 -14.63 6.11 -6.91
C PHE A 365 -14.69 6.24 -5.39
N ASP A 366 -15.14 5.18 -4.71
CA ASP A 366 -15.25 5.14 -3.25
C ASP A 366 -13.94 4.66 -2.59
N TYR A 367 -13.23 3.78 -3.28
CA TYR A 367 -11.91 3.33 -2.86
C TYR A 367 -10.96 3.02 -4.02
N ASP A 368 -9.66 3.12 -3.76
CA ASP A 368 -8.55 2.69 -4.60
C ASP A 368 -7.80 1.54 -3.92
N SER A 369 -7.23 0.63 -4.71
CA SER A 369 -6.40 -0.49 -4.25
C SER A 369 -5.15 -0.64 -5.13
N THR A 370 -4.56 0.50 -5.48
CA THR A 370 -3.44 0.61 -6.42
C THR A 370 -2.09 0.68 -5.72
N ILE A 371 -2.02 1.12 -4.46
CA ILE A 371 -0.77 1.28 -3.73
C ILE A 371 -0.21 -0.09 -3.33
N GLY A 372 0.64 -0.63 -4.21
CA GLY A 372 1.41 -1.86 -4.02
C GLY A 372 2.64 -1.91 -4.92
N TYR A 373 3.36 -3.03 -4.94
CA TYR A 373 4.53 -3.22 -5.81
C TYR A 373 4.23 -4.22 -6.93
N ASN A 374 4.79 -3.98 -8.12
CA ASN A 374 4.71 -4.95 -9.21
C ASN A 374 5.74 -6.08 -9.01
N GLU A 375 6.89 -5.72 -8.44
CA GLU A 375 8.12 -6.52 -8.45
C GLU A 375 8.45 -7.23 -7.13
N THR A 376 7.76 -6.88 -6.04
CA THR A 376 7.95 -7.46 -4.71
C THR A 376 6.63 -7.49 -3.94
N ILE A 377 6.63 -8.09 -2.75
CA ILE A 377 5.52 -8.00 -1.79
C ILE A 377 5.91 -7.07 -0.64
N GLY A 378 4.93 -6.47 0.05
CA GLY A 378 5.14 -5.68 1.26
C GLY A 378 4.26 -4.44 1.41
N TYR A 379 4.72 -3.48 2.21
CA TYR A 379 3.95 -2.32 2.66
C TYR A 379 4.34 -1.05 1.89
N ARG A 380 3.79 -0.83 0.70
CA ARG A 380 4.16 0.37 -0.08
C ARG A 380 3.81 1.67 0.64
N ALA A 381 2.67 1.73 1.32
CA ALA A 381 2.29 2.86 2.17
C ALA A 381 2.91 2.83 3.59
N GLY A 382 3.79 1.86 3.88
CA GLY A 382 4.37 1.66 5.21
C GLY A 382 3.37 1.14 6.26
N THR A 383 2.14 0.81 5.88
CA THR A 383 1.12 0.22 6.76
C THR A 383 0.34 -0.86 6.02
N SER A 384 -0.38 -1.69 6.78
CA SER A 384 -1.40 -2.62 6.26
C SER A 384 -2.83 -2.10 6.40
N GLN A 385 -3.00 -0.97 7.06
CA GLN A 385 -4.31 -0.39 7.34
C GLN A 385 -4.85 0.35 6.13
N VAL A 386 -6.18 0.39 6.02
CA VAL A 386 -6.89 1.31 5.14
C VAL A 386 -6.64 2.72 5.61
N PHE A 387 -6.37 3.63 4.67
CA PHE A 387 -6.11 5.02 4.97
C PHE A 387 -6.79 5.94 3.96
N LYS A 388 -7.02 7.19 4.33
CA LYS A 388 -7.41 8.24 3.39
C LYS A 388 -6.18 8.99 2.88
N HIS A 389 -6.10 9.20 1.58
CA HIS A 389 -5.01 9.99 1.02
C HIS A 389 -5.07 11.44 1.58
N PRO A 390 -3.96 12.06 2.02
CA PRO A 390 -4.01 13.38 2.67
C PRO A 390 -4.55 14.53 1.81
N ASP A 391 -4.59 14.34 0.48
CA ASP A 391 -5.03 15.35 -0.49
C ASP A 391 -6.46 15.11 -1.04
N VAL A 392 -7.24 14.22 -0.42
CA VAL A 392 -8.62 13.91 -0.83
C VAL A 392 -9.58 13.90 0.35
N ASP A 393 -10.87 14.05 0.09
CA ASP A 393 -11.88 14.25 1.14
C ASP A 393 -12.40 12.92 1.72
N HIS A 394 -12.60 11.90 0.89
CA HIS A 394 -13.27 10.64 1.24
C HIS A 394 -12.75 9.37 0.53
N LEU A 395 -11.99 9.48 -0.57
CA LEU A 395 -11.45 8.28 -1.24
C LEU A 395 -10.50 7.50 -0.31
N LEU A 396 -10.86 6.25 -0.03
CA LEU A 396 -10.05 5.34 0.78
C LEU A 396 -9.04 4.58 -0.08
N GLU A 397 -7.84 4.36 0.43
CA GLU A 397 -6.85 3.44 -0.15
C GLU A 397 -6.83 2.12 0.65
N LEU A 398 -7.03 1.01 -0.06
CA LEU A 398 -6.90 -0.36 0.41
C LEU A 398 -5.59 -0.93 -0.18
N PRO A 399 -4.44 -0.76 0.49
CA PRO A 399 -3.14 -1.05 -0.11
C PRO A 399 -2.97 -2.53 -0.48
N LEU A 400 -2.31 -2.79 -1.61
CA LEU A 400 -2.01 -4.13 -2.12
C LEU A 400 -0.66 -4.61 -1.58
N HIS A 401 -0.67 -5.69 -0.80
CA HIS A 401 0.53 -6.22 -0.15
C HIS A 401 1.15 -7.42 -0.84
N ILE A 402 0.32 -8.32 -1.39
CA ILE A 402 0.76 -9.59 -1.97
C ILE A 402 0.08 -9.74 -3.32
N MET A 403 0.89 -9.96 -4.35
CA MET A 403 0.45 -10.25 -5.70
C MET A 403 1.18 -11.50 -6.21
N ASP A 404 0.44 -12.45 -6.77
CA ASP A 404 1.00 -13.70 -7.30
C ASP A 404 2.05 -13.46 -8.39
N THR A 405 1.82 -12.45 -9.24
CA THR A 405 2.76 -12.03 -10.28
C THR A 405 4.08 -11.58 -9.65
N ALA A 406 4.07 -10.80 -8.56
CA ALA A 406 5.29 -10.40 -7.86
C ALA A 406 6.07 -11.62 -7.33
N LEU A 407 5.37 -12.60 -6.74
CA LEU A 407 5.95 -13.81 -6.17
C LEU A 407 6.57 -14.73 -7.23
N PHE A 408 5.87 -14.98 -8.34
CA PHE A 408 6.20 -16.08 -9.25
C PHE A 408 6.80 -15.65 -10.59
N TYR A 409 6.64 -14.39 -11.01
CA TYR A 409 7.07 -13.99 -12.34
C TYR A 409 8.62 -13.95 -12.44
N PRO A 410 9.23 -14.47 -13.53
CA PRO A 410 10.69 -14.60 -13.63
C PRO A 410 11.48 -13.29 -13.52
N SER A 411 10.87 -12.16 -13.89
CA SER A 411 11.48 -10.83 -13.83
C SER A 411 11.34 -10.15 -12.47
N TYR A 412 10.61 -10.75 -11.54
CA TYR A 412 10.35 -10.27 -10.19
C TYR A 412 11.00 -11.21 -9.17
N MET A 413 10.30 -11.66 -8.13
CA MET A 413 10.90 -12.49 -7.07
C MET A 413 11.22 -13.91 -7.54
N ASN A 414 10.49 -14.45 -8.53
CA ASN A 414 10.73 -15.77 -9.14
C ASN A 414 10.89 -16.91 -8.10
N LEU A 415 10.04 -16.89 -7.08
CA LEU A 415 10.06 -17.82 -5.96
C LEU A 415 9.58 -19.23 -6.39
N SER A 416 10.01 -20.24 -5.64
CA SER A 416 9.37 -21.57 -5.67
C SER A 416 8.10 -21.55 -4.83
N ASP A 417 7.21 -22.52 -5.05
CA ASP A 417 5.99 -22.68 -4.25
C ASP A 417 6.26 -22.71 -2.73
N GLU A 418 7.36 -23.35 -2.30
CA GLU A 418 7.75 -23.40 -0.89
C GLU A 418 8.16 -22.04 -0.35
N ARG A 419 8.98 -21.29 -1.10
CA ARG A 419 9.41 -19.95 -0.70
C ARG A 419 8.27 -18.95 -0.74
N ALA A 420 7.36 -19.07 -1.72
CA ALA A 420 6.19 -18.22 -1.84
C ALA A 420 5.14 -18.47 -0.73
N ARG A 421 5.13 -19.67 -0.13
CA ARG A 421 4.29 -19.96 1.05
C ARG A 421 4.88 -19.42 2.36
N ALA A 422 6.20 -19.27 2.41
CA ALA A 422 6.92 -18.80 3.59
C ALA A 422 7.07 -17.28 3.65
N ALA A 423 7.06 -16.63 2.48
CA ALA A 423 6.96 -15.19 2.29
C ALA A 423 5.54 -14.72 2.61
#